data_AF-A0A9Q3S0K1-F1
#
_entry.id   AF-A0A9Q3S0K1-F1
#
_cell.length_a   1.000
_cell.length_b   1.000
_cell.length_c   1.000
_cell.angle_alpha   90.00
_cell.angle_beta   90.00
_cell.angle_gamma   90.00
#
_symmetry.space_group_name_H-M   'P 1'
#
loop_
_entity.id
_entity.type
_entity.pdbx_description
1 polymer ?
#
loop_
_entity_poly.entity_id
_entity_poly.type
_entity_poly.pdbx_seq_one_letter_code
_entity_poly.pdbx_strand_id
1 'polypeptide(L)'
;MTDSVSNSAKKGDRRYRLYFWLMDFSFLSALVIISNVVLDHGFGIDTLPADKPWAGFIAIPSIIGVSLIPGFLIVAKFMRDEYAELLWRRTGVIVIYLLAFTPYVYMISNWITYWILRSEKAPFPYNITVPETHLHTVMAYVSIYVMIVFVCVFQFLRWKDSR
;
A
#
# COMPACT_ATOMS: atom_id res chain seq x y z
N MET A 1 40.70 -7.45 22.01
CA MET A 1 39.78 -6.28 21.98
C MET A 1 39.27 -5.94 20.56
N THR A 2 39.64 -6.71 19.53
CA THR A 2 39.26 -6.49 18.12
C THR A 2 37.97 -7.23 17.69
N ASP A 3 37.52 -8.22 18.45
CA ASP A 3 36.36 -9.06 18.05
C ASP A 3 35.00 -8.41 18.30
N SER A 4 34.92 -7.40 19.19
CA SER A 4 33.65 -6.71 19.49
C SER A 4 33.22 -5.74 18.38
N VAL A 5 34.17 -5.22 17.58
CA VAL A 5 33.90 -4.26 16.50
C VAL A 5 33.31 -4.94 15.25
N SER A 6 33.70 -6.20 14.98
CA SER A 6 33.18 -6.91 13.80
C SER A 6 31.71 -7.34 13.94
N ASN A 7 31.28 -7.64 15.18
CA ASN A 7 29.92 -8.13 15.45
C ASN A 7 28.87 -7.01 15.46
N SER A 8 29.23 -5.76 15.78
CA SER A 8 28.30 -4.63 15.70
C SER A 8 28.00 -4.23 14.25
N ALA A 9 29.01 -4.23 13.38
CA ALA A 9 28.85 -3.95 11.95
C ALA A 9 27.96 -4.99 11.23
N LYS A 10 28.16 -6.30 11.50
CA LYS A 10 27.32 -7.37 10.91
C LYS A 10 25.85 -7.31 11.34
N LYS A 11 25.56 -6.88 12.57
CA LYS A 11 24.16 -6.78 13.07
C LYS A 11 23.40 -5.61 12.43
N GLY A 12 24.07 -4.52 12.08
CA GLY A 12 23.46 -3.38 11.35
C GLY A 12 23.00 -3.78 9.95
N ASP A 13 23.83 -4.50 9.21
CA ASP A 13 23.56 -4.93 7.83
C ASP A 13 22.33 -5.85 7.73
N ARG A 14 22.16 -6.79 8.68
CA ARG A 14 21.00 -7.72 8.64
C ARG A 14 19.65 -7.04 8.89
N ARG A 15 19.59 -6.03 9.77
CA ARG A 15 18.35 -5.29 10.08
C ARG A 15 17.91 -4.45 8.88
N TYR A 16 18.86 -3.78 8.24
CA TYR A 16 18.67 -3.02 7.02
C TYR A 16 18.10 -3.90 5.90
N ARG A 17 18.74 -5.05 5.63
CA ARG A 17 18.29 -5.99 4.59
C ARG A 17 16.87 -6.48 4.86
N LEU A 18 16.53 -6.76 6.12
CA LEU A 18 15.18 -7.17 6.50
C LEU A 18 14.15 -6.07 6.23
N TYR A 19 14.47 -4.80 6.51
CA TYR A 19 13.59 -3.67 6.22
C TYR A 19 13.23 -3.61 4.73
N PHE A 20 14.23 -3.66 3.84
CA PHE A 20 13.99 -3.64 2.40
C PHE A 20 13.26 -4.90 1.90
N TRP A 21 13.59 -6.07 2.43
CA TRP A 21 12.91 -7.30 2.07
C TRP A 21 11.43 -7.28 2.44
N LEU A 22 11.10 -6.79 3.64
CA LEU A 22 9.70 -6.61 4.06
C LEU A 22 8.99 -5.57 3.19
N MET A 23 9.68 -4.48 2.83
CA MET A 23 9.14 -3.45 1.94
C MET A 23 8.89 -3.97 0.52
N ASP A 24 9.74 -4.86 0.01
CA ASP A 24 9.57 -5.54 -1.28
C ASP A 24 8.42 -6.53 -1.25
N PHE A 25 8.31 -7.30 -0.17
CA PHE A 25 7.16 -8.17 0.07
C PHE A 25 5.85 -7.39 0.12
N SER A 26 5.81 -6.27 0.84
CA SER A 26 4.65 -5.38 0.89
C SER A 26 4.26 -4.83 -0.48
N PHE A 27 5.26 -4.50 -1.31
CA PHE A 27 5.01 -4.03 -2.66
C PHE A 27 4.44 -5.12 -3.57
N LEU A 28 4.99 -6.33 -3.51
CA LEU A 28 4.46 -7.47 -4.25
C LEU A 28 3.01 -7.77 -3.84
N SER A 29 2.73 -7.77 -2.54
CA SER A 29 1.37 -7.94 -2.00
C SER A 29 0.42 -6.84 -2.48
N ALA A 30 0.89 -5.59 -2.58
CA ALA A 30 0.11 -4.50 -3.15
C ALA A 30 -0.21 -4.74 -4.63
N LEU A 31 0.76 -5.23 -5.42
CA LEU A 31 0.52 -5.59 -6.82
C LEU A 31 -0.50 -6.72 -6.96
N VAL A 32 -0.46 -7.74 -6.10
CA VAL A 32 -1.44 -8.84 -6.09
C VAL A 32 -2.85 -8.30 -5.82
N ILE A 33 -3.02 -7.47 -4.77
CA ILE A 33 -4.33 -6.89 -4.42
C ILE A 33 -4.84 -5.98 -5.54
N ILE A 34 -4.01 -5.08 -6.06
CA ILE A 34 -4.40 -4.18 -7.16
C ILE A 34 -4.78 -4.99 -8.39
N SER A 35 -3.99 -6.01 -8.75
CA SER A 35 -4.28 -6.86 -9.91
C SER A 35 -5.61 -7.59 -9.74
N ASN A 36 -5.90 -8.13 -8.55
CA ASN A 36 -7.17 -8.78 -8.27
C ASN A 36 -8.35 -7.80 -8.40
N VAL A 37 -8.23 -6.60 -7.82
CA VAL A 37 -9.27 -5.55 -7.93
C VAL A 37 -9.51 -5.14 -9.38
N VAL A 38 -8.44 -4.98 -10.17
CA VAL A 38 -8.53 -4.61 -11.59
C VAL A 38 -9.11 -5.73 -12.43
N LEU A 39 -8.73 -6.99 -12.19
CA LEU A 39 -9.23 -8.14 -12.94
C LEU A 39 -10.68 -8.44 -12.62
N ASP A 40 -11.06 -8.40 -11.35
CA ASP A 40 -12.43 -8.66 -10.91
C ASP A 40 -13.38 -7.55 -11.38
N HIS A 41 -13.10 -6.29 -11.02
CA HIS A 41 -14.02 -5.19 -11.35
C HIS A 41 -13.86 -4.64 -12.77
N GLY A 42 -12.67 -4.76 -13.37
CA GLY A 42 -12.42 -4.25 -14.72
C GLY A 42 -12.76 -5.26 -15.82
N PHE A 43 -12.53 -6.55 -15.56
CA PHE A 43 -12.70 -7.62 -16.57
C PHE A 43 -13.71 -8.70 -16.17
N GLY A 44 -14.26 -8.67 -14.94
CA GLY A 44 -15.15 -9.72 -14.44
C GLY A 44 -14.46 -11.05 -14.16
N ILE A 45 -13.13 -11.02 -13.96
CA ILE A 45 -12.31 -12.21 -13.73
C ILE A 45 -12.00 -12.29 -12.24
N ASP A 46 -12.72 -13.15 -11.52
CA ASP A 46 -12.44 -13.43 -10.12
C ASP A 46 -11.18 -14.29 -9.98
N THR A 47 -10.04 -13.63 -9.73
CA THR A 47 -8.75 -14.30 -9.55
C THR A 47 -8.50 -14.85 -8.15
N LEU A 48 -9.26 -14.43 -7.15
CA LEU A 48 -9.13 -14.89 -5.76
C LEU A 48 -10.51 -15.32 -5.21
N PRO A 49 -11.11 -16.37 -5.79
CA PRO A 49 -12.46 -16.74 -5.47
C PRO A 49 -12.55 -17.37 -4.08
N ALA A 50 -13.52 -16.90 -3.28
CA ALA A 50 -13.62 -17.22 -1.85
C ALA A 50 -13.95 -18.69 -1.55
N ASP A 51 -14.52 -19.43 -2.52
CA ASP A 51 -14.84 -20.85 -2.43
C ASP A 51 -13.59 -21.74 -2.49
N LYS A 52 -12.47 -21.23 -3.02
CA LYS A 52 -11.26 -22.03 -3.23
C LYS A 52 -10.26 -21.85 -2.09
N PRO A 53 -9.83 -22.94 -1.42
CA PRO A 53 -8.91 -22.84 -0.28
C PRO A 53 -7.54 -22.26 -0.66
N TRP A 54 -7.08 -22.47 -1.90
CA TRP A 54 -5.82 -21.89 -2.40
C TRP A 54 -5.85 -20.36 -2.45
N ALA A 55 -7.03 -19.75 -2.66
CA ALA A 55 -7.16 -18.29 -2.68
C ALA A 55 -6.85 -17.71 -1.30
N GLY A 56 -7.23 -18.39 -0.22
CA GLY A 56 -6.89 -18.00 1.16
C GLY A 56 -5.39 -17.96 1.42
N PHE A 57 -4.63 -18.92 0.86
CA PHE A 57 -3.16 -18.95 0.98
C PHE A 57 -2.46 -17.78 0.29
N ILE A 58 -3.10 -17.13 -0.68
CA ILE A 58 -2.57 -15.94 -1.37
C ILE A 58 -3.12 -14.66 -0.75
N ALA A 59 -4.42 -14.62 -0.50
CA ALA A 59 -5.12 -13.45 0.01
C ALA A 59 -4.65 -13.07 1.42
N ILE A 60 -4.49 -14.04 2.34
CA ILE A 60 -4.11 -13.75 3.73
C ILE A 60 -2.71 -13.11 3.80
N PRO A 61 -1.64 -13.68 3.21
CA PRO A 61 -0.33 -13.03 3.20
C PRO A 61 -0.34 -11.68 2.48
N SER A 62 -1.14 -11.54 1.43
CA SER A 62 -1.26 -10.26 0.68
C SER A 62 -1.89 -9.17 1.55
N ILE A 63 -2.96 -9.48 2.27
CA ILE A 63 -3.61 -8.55 3.20
C ILE A 63 -2.63 -8.16 4.31
N ILE A 64 -1.92 -9.11 4.91
CA ILE A 64 -0.89 -8.82 5.93
C ILE A 64 0.23 -7.94 5.34
N GLY A 65 0.67 -8.27 4.13
CA GLY A 65 1.72 -7.56 3.41
C GLY A 65 1.36 -6.12 3.05
N VAL A 66 0.09 -5.81 2.86
CA VAL A 66 -0.37 -4.45 2.51
C VAL A 66 -0.82 -3.66 3.73
N SER A 67 -1.31 -4.30 4.79
CA SER A 67 -1.83 -3.60 5.96
C SER A 67 -0.82 -3.56 7.11
N LEU A 68 -0.52 -4.72 7.69
CA LEU A 68 0.19 -4.85 8.96
C LEU A 68 1.69 -4.57 8.80
N ILE A 69 2.31 -5.11 7.74
CA ILE A 69 3.76 -4.92 7.53
C ILE A 69 4.10 -3.44 7.26
N PRO A 70 3.46 -2.72 6.31
CA PRO A 70 3.77 -1.32 6.06
C PRO A 70 3.45 -0.44 7.27
N GLY A 71 2.32 -0.69 7.96
CA GLY A 71 1.97 0.02 9.18
C GLY A 71 3.05 -0.12 10.26
N PHE A 72 3.56 -1.33 10.45
CA PHE A 72 4.70 -1.57 11.33
C PHE A 72 5.97 -0.87 10.85
N LEU A 73 6.35 -0.99 9.57
CA LEU A 73 7.57 -0.40 9.01
C LEU A 73 7.58 1.14 9.05
N ILE A 74 6.42 1.78 8.91
CA ILE A 74 6.29 3.23 9.03
C ILE A 74 6.65 3.67 10.45
N VAL A 75 6.21 2.94 11.47
CA VAL A 75 6.45 3.27 12.89
C VAL A 75 7.82 2.79 13.38
N ALA A 76 8.34 1.69 12.82
CA ALA A 76 9.57 1.02 13.27
C ALA A 76 10.86 1.77 12.85
N LYS A 77 11.08 2.96 13.43
CA LYS A 77 12.26 3.80 13.19
C LYS A 77 13.59 3.06 13.41
N PHE A 78 13.64 2.14 14.36
CA PHE A 78 14.86 1.38 14.70
C PHE A 78 15.35 0.42 13.60
N MET A 79 14.52 0.13 12.59
CA MET A 79 14.90 -0.72 11.44
C MET A 79 15.50 0.08 10.28
N ARG A 80 15.35 1.41 10.29
CA ARG A 80 15.79 2.30 9.22
C ARG A 80 17.23 2.76 9.47
N ASP A 81 18.06 2.70 8.44
CA ASP A 81 19.35 3.37 8.39
C ASP A 81 19.19 4.82 7.88
N GLU A 82 20.30 5.54 7.71
CA GLU A 82 20.29 6.94 7.25
C GLU A 82 19.66 7.08 5.85
N TYR A 83 19.94 6.14 4.95
CA TYR A 83 19.38 6.13 3.61
C TYR A 83 17.86 5.86 3.62
N ALA A 84 17.41 4.81 4.31
CA ALA A 84 15.99 4.49 4.44
C ALA A 84 15.22 5.60 5.17
N GLU A 85 15.82 6.26 6.16
CA GLU A 85 15.23 7.41 6.85
C GLU A 85 15.01 8.59 5.90
N LEU A 86 15.99 8.91 5.05
CA LEU A 86 15.86 9.96 4.04
C LEU A 86 14.75 9.61 3.03
N LEU A 87 14.72 8.37 2.55
CA LEU A 87 13.73 7.89 1.60
C LEU A 87 12.32 7.90 2.22
N TRP A 88 12.19 7.49 3.49
CA TRP A 88 10.96 7.52 4.26
C TRP A 88 10.40 8.95 4.39
N ARG A 89 11.26 9.94 4.69
CA ARG A 89 10.83 11.35 4.80
C ARG A 89 10.33 11.89 3.46
N ARG A 90 11.06 11.63 2.36
CA ARG A 90 10.64 12.03 1.01
C ARG A 90 9.32 11.38 0.62
N THR A 91 9.18 10.08 0.91
CA THR A 91 7.93 9.33 0.70
C THR A 91 6.78 9.96 1.47
N GLY A 92 6.97 10.26 2.76
CA GLY A 92 5.95 10.86 3.61
C GLY A 92 5.43 12.20 3.08
N VAL A 93 6.32 13.07 2.58
CA VAL A 93 5.92 14.34 1.96
C VAL A 93 5.04 14.12 0.73
N ILE A 94 5.42 13.21 -0.18
CA ILE A 94 4.63 12.89 -1.37
C ILE A 94 3.27 12.28 -0.99
N VAL A 95 3.25 11.36 -0.03
CA VAL A 95 2.01 10.73 0.45
C VAL A 95 1.07 11.77 1.03
N ILE A 96 1.55 12.74 1.82
CA ILE A 96 0.73 13.83 2.35
C ILE A 96 0.11 14.65 1.21
N TYR A 97 0.90 15.01 0.18
CA TYR A 97 0.35 15.71 -0.98
C TYR A 97 -0.71 14.88 -1.68
N LEU A 98 -0.44 13.59 -1.94
CA LEU A 98 -1.42 12.70 -2.55
C LEU A 98 -2.70 12.65 -1.73
N LEU A 99 -2.62 12.41 -0.41
CA LEU A 99 -3.79 12.36 0.47
C LEU A 99 -4.57 13.67 0.52
N ALA A 100 -3.89 14.82 0.45
CA ALA A 100 -4.53 16.11 0.39
C ALA A 100 -5.30 16.32 -0.94
N PHE A 101 -4.77 15.80 -2.05
CA PHE A 101 -5.39 15.94 -3.37
C PHE A 101 -6.41 14.84 -3.70
N THR A 102 -6.27 13.63 -3.16
CA THR A 102 -7.16 12.48 -3.39
C THR A 102 -8.65 12.81 -3.26
N PRO A 103 -9.15 13.50 -2.21
CA PRO A 103 -10.59 13.79 -2.11
C PRO A 103 -11.11 14.66 -3.25
N TYR A 104 -10.32 15.65 -3.70
CA TYR A 104 -10.68 16.52 -4.82
C TYR A 104 -10.68 15.75 -6.14
N VAL A 105 -9.65 14.94 -6.39
CA VAL A 105 -9.57 14.08 -7.58
C VAL A 105 -10.75 13.11 -7.61
N TYR A 106 -11.05 12.49 -6.47
CA TYR A 106 -12.19 11.58 -6.34
C TYR A 106 -13.51 12.30 -6.63
N MET A 107 -13.75 13.47 -6.02
CA MET A 107 -14.96 14.27 -6.25
C MET A 107 -15.13 14.65 -7.72
N ILE A 108 -14.08 15.16 -8.37
CA ILE A 108 -14.10 15.53 -9.79
C ILE A 108 -14.38 14.31 -10.66
N SER A 109 -13.71 13.19 -10.40
CA SER A 109 -13.90 11.96 -11.18
C SER A 109 -15.30 11.37 -11.02
N ASN A 110 -15.88 11.46 -9.81
CA ASN A 110 -17.25 11.03 -9.54
C ASN A 110 -18.25 11.92 -10.31
N TRP A 111 -18.06 13.24 -10.26
CA TRP A 111 -18.90 14.19 -10.99
C TRP A 111 -18.88 13.96 -12.51
N ILE A 112 -17.69 13.76 -13.09
CA ILE A 112 -17.54 13.42 -14.52
C ILE A 112 -18.27 12.10 -14.85
N THR A 113 -18.13 11.09 -13.99
CA THR A 113 -18.75 9.77 -14.20
C THR A 113 -20.28 9.86 -14.22
N TYR A 114 -20.88 10.58 -13.26
CA TYR A 114 -22.32 10.85 -13.24
C TYR A 114 -22.79 11.61 -14.48
N TRP A 115 -22.01 12.60 -14.91
CA TRP A 115 -22.33 13.39 -16.09
C TRP A 115 -22.35 12.55 -17.38
N ILE A 116 -21.40 11.62 -17.52
CA ILE A 116 -21.29 10.73 -18.69
C ILE A 116 -22.37 9.64 -18.66
N LEU A 117 -22.52 8.92 -17.54
CA LEU A 117 -23.39 7.75 -17.47
C LEU A 117 -24.87 8.10 -17.33
N ARG A 118 -25.20 9.32 -16.88
CA ARG A 118 -26.57 9.75 -16.57
C ARG A 118 -27.33 8.76 -15.67
N SER A 119 -26.60 7.99 -14.87
CA SER A 119 -27.13 6.97 -13.97
C SER A 119 -27.43 7.59 -12.61
N GLU A 120 -28.54 7.20 -11.99
CA GLU A 120 -28.87 7.58 -10.61
C GLU A 120 -27.97 6.87 -9.58
N LYS A 121 -27.33 5.76 -9.97
CA LYS A 121 -26.43 4.97 -9.12
C LYS A 121 -24.98 5.13 -9.57
N ALA A 122 -24.11 5.48 -8.63
CA ALA A 122 -22.66 5.48 -8.83
C ALA A 122 -22.15 4.05 -9.13
N PRO A 123 -21.41 3.84 -10.22
CA PRO A 123 -20.70 2.58 -10.42
C PRO A 123 -19.57 2.44 -9.39
N PHE A 124 -19.17 1.21 -9.05
CA PHE A 124 -17.94 0.99 -8.28
C PHE A 124 -16.74 1.62 -9.01
N PRO A 125 -15.79 2.29 -8.32
CA PRO A 125 -15.62 2.43 -6.87
C PRO A 125 -16.30 3.67 -6.24
N TYR A 126 -17.20 4.34 -6.96
CA TYR A 126 -17.88 5.56 -6.49
C TYR A 126 -19.06 5.30 -5.54
N ASN A 127 -19.47 4.05 -5.40
CA ASN A 127 -20.52 3.63 -4.47
C ASN A 127 -20.08 3.61 -2.99
N ILE A 128 -18.79 3.83 -2.70
CA ILE A 128 -18.27 3.85 -1.31
C ILE A 128 -18.74 5.10 -0.55
N THR A 129 -19.19 6.15 -1.25
CA THR A 129 -19.81 7.34 -0.64
C THR A 129 -21.31 7.17 -0.35
N VAL A 130 -21.85 5.95 -0.48
CA VAL A 130 -23.26 5.68 -0.16
C VAL A 130 -23.45 5.71 1.36
N PRO A 131 -24.54 6.31 1.89
CA PRO A 131 -24.77 6.54 3.32
C PRO A 131 -24.73 5.29 4.20
N GLU A 132 -24.89 4.11 3.59
CA GLU A 132 -24.94 2.81 4.27
C GLU A 132 -23.55 2.28 4.66
N THR A 133 -22.48 2.97 4.26
CA THR A 133 -21.11 2.53 4.58
C THR A 133 -20.75 2.89 6.02
N HIS A 134 -20.46 1.87 6.84
CA HIS A 134 -20.03 2.11 8.22
C HIS A 134 -18.66 2.81 8.29
N LEU A 135 -18.49 3.72 9.26
CA LEU A 135 -17.26 4.49 9.45
C LEU A 135 -16.01 3.59 9.61
N HIS A 136 -16.12 2.45 10.28
CA HIS A 136 -14.99 1.52 10.47
C HIS A 136 -14.51 0.92 9.14
N THR A 137 -15.42 0.65 8.21
CA THR A 137 -15.10 0.15 6.86
C THR A 137 -14.36 1.21 6.05
N VAL A 138 -14.83 2.46 6.09
CA VAL A 138 -14.15 3.59 5.44
C VAL A 138 -12.74 3.75 5.99
N MET A 139 -12.58 3.76 7.33
CA MET A 139 -11.27 3.88 7.98
C MET A 139 -10.32 2.73 7.62
N ALA A 140 -10.83 1.50 7.50
CA ALA A 140 -10.05 0.35 7.07
C ALA A 140 -9.55 0.52 5.63
N TYR A 141 -10.43 0.90 4.70
CA TYR A 141 -10.04 1.12 3.30
C TYR A 141 -9.06 2.27 3.13
N VAL A 142 -9.30 3.41 3.80
CA VAL A 142 -8.38 4.55 3.79
C VAL A 142 -7.01 4.15 4.34
N SER A 143 -6.98 3.39 5.44
CA SER A 143 -5.72 2.91 6.01
C SER A 143 -4.96 2.01 5.03
N ILE A 144 -5.63 1.03 4.43
CA ILE A 144 -5.03 0.15 3.40
C ILE A 144 -4.52 0.98 2.21
N TYR A 145 -5.32 1.93 1.72
CA TYR A 145 -4.95 2.80 0.61
C TYR A 145 -3.69 3.62 0.93
N VAL A 146 -3.62 4.24 2.11
CA VAL A 146 -2.44 4.98 2.57
C VAL A 146 -1.20 4.08 2.57
N MET A 147 -1.32 2.84 3.07
CA MET A 147 -0.20 1.90 3.11
C MET A 147 0.26 1.49 1.70
N ILE A 148 -0.67 1.21 0.78
CA ILE A 148 -0.35 0.90 -0.63
C ILE A 148 0.40 2.07 -1.26
N VAL A 149 -0.15 3.28 -1.16
CA VAL A 149 0.45 4.49 -1.76
C VAL A 149 1.84 4.72 -1.17
N PHE A 150 1.99 4.60 0.15
CA PHE A 150 3.28 4.73 0.81
C PHE A 150 4.32 3.74 0.25
N VAL A 151 3.95 2.46 0.15
CA VAL A 151 4.85 1.42 -0.37
C VAL A 151 5.19 1.66 -1.84
N CYS A 152 4.21 1.99 -2.68
CA CYS A 152 4.45 2.28 -4.10
C CYS A 152 5.39 3.48 -4.30
N VAL A 153 5.14 4.59 -3.59
CA VAL A 153 5.99 5.80 -3.69
C VAL A 153 7.39 5.51 -3.18
N PHE A 154 7.53 4.82 -2.05
CA PHE A 154 8.83 4.46 -1.49
C PHE A 154 9.65 3.62 -2.48
N GLN A 155 9.03 2.59 -3.07
CA GLN A 155 9.69 1.72 -4.05
C GLN A 155 10.09 2.47 -5.31
N PHE A 156 9.20 3.35 -5.79
CA PHE A 156 9.49 4.19 -6.94
C PHE A 156 10.69 5.11 -6.69
N LEU A 157 10.75 5.78 -5.53
CA LEU A 157 11.89 6.61 -5.16
C LEU A 157 13.18 5.77 -5.01
N ARG A 158 13.09 4.57 -4.43
CA ARG A 158 14.24 3.65 -4.31
C ARG A 158 14.81 3.29 -5.67
N TRP A 159 13.95 2.94 -6.63
CA TRP A 159 14.38 2.61 -7.99
C TRP A 159 14.95 3.80 -8.73
N LYS A 160 14.40 4.99 -8.50
CA LYS A 160 14.91 6.24 -9.07
C LYS A 160 16.31 6.57 -8.54
N ASP A 161 16.53 6.43 -7.24
CA ASP A 161 17.81 6.74 -6.59
C ASP A 161 18.88 5.66 -6.85
N SER A 162 18.50 4.45 -7.30
CA SER A 162 19.46 3.40 -7.70
C SER A 162 20.06 3.54 -9.10
N ARG A 163 19.56 4.48 -9.91
CA ARG A 163 20.05 4.79 -11.26
C ARG A 163 21.00 5.97 -11.22
#